data_AF-A0A178LSZ2-F1
#
_entry.id   AF-A0A178LSZ2-F1
#
_cell.length_a   1.000
_cell.length_b   1.000
_cell.length_c   1.000
_cell.angle_alpha   90.00
_cell.angle_beta   90.00
_cell.angle_gamma   90.00
#
_symmetry.space_group_name_H-M   'P 1'
#
loop_
_entity.id
_entity.type
_entity.pdbx_description
1 polymer ?
#
loop_
_entity_poly.entity_id
_entity_poly.type
_entity_poly.pdbx_seq_one_letter_code
_entity_poly.pdbx_strand_id
1 'polypeptide(L)'
;MQDHFRQRIEVLTARLNSLRPGLERARQSVARLENDTVPAGATALARAAQLSAARAMAATLAERERQLLVAIQALQAELADQQLTEHE
;
A
#
# COMPACT_ATOMS: atom_id res chain seq x y z
N MET A 1 2.34 -28.48 -5.86
CA MET A 1 2.10 -27.19 -6.57
C MET A 1 1.26 -26.24 -5.70
N GLN A 2 0.20 -26.73 -5.07
CA GLN A 2 -0.63 -25.97 -4.12
C GLN A 2 0.14 -25.32 -2.96
N ASP A 3 1.12 -26.01 -2.35
CA ASP A 3 1.94 -25.45 -1.27
C ASP A 3 2.77 -24.23 -1.71
N HIS A 4 3.17 -24.18 -2.99
CA HIS A 4 3.90 -23.05 -3.55
C HIS A 4 3.01 -21.79 -3.64
N PHE A 5 1.74 -21.95 -4.05
CA PHE A 5 0.77 -20.85 -4.08
C PHE A 5 0.46 -20.33 -2.68
N ARG A 6 0.22 -21.23 -1.71
CA ARG A 6 -0.01 -20.86 -0.31
C ARG A 6 1.16 -20.08 0.27
N GLN A 7 2.39 -20.56 0.08
CA GLN A 7 3.58 -19.87 0.56
C GLN A 7 3.74 -18.48 -0.07
N ARG A 8 3.45 -18.33 -1.37
CA ARG A 8 3.50 -17.01 -2.04
C ARG A 8 2.42 -16.05 -1.51
N ILE A 9 1.20 -16.54 -1.28
CA ILE A 9 0.11 -15.74 -0.69
C ILE A 9 0.51 -15.27 0.72
N GLU A 10 1.09 -16.14 1.53
CA GLU A 10 1.56 -15.80 2.89
C GLU A 10 2.64 -14.71 2.84
N VAL A 11 3.63 -14.84 1.97
CA VAL A 11 4.70 -13.84 1.81
C VAL A 11 4.14 -12.50 1.36
N LEU A 12 3.22 -12.48 0.39
CA LEU A 12 2.60 -11.24 -0.07
C LEU A 12 1.71 -10.60 1.01
N THR A 13 0.99 -11.42 1.78
CA THR A 13 0.16 -10.96 2.90
C THR A 13 1.03 -10.36 4.01
N ALA A 14 2.17 -10.99 4.33
CA ALA A 14 3.13 -10.45 5.29
C ALA A 14 3.69 -9.10 4.82
N ARG A 15 4.02 -8.97 3.52
CA ARG A 15 4.46 -7.70 2.92
C ARG A 15 3.38 -6.63 3.01
N LEU A 16 2.13 -6.97 2.72
CA LEU A 16 0.99 -6.07 2.85
C LEU A 16 0.86 -5.56 4.30
N ASN A 17 0.92 -6.46 5.28
CA ASN A 17 0.84 -6.11 6.69
C ASN A 17 2.00 -5.21 7.14
N SER A 18 3.21 -5.44 6.63
CA SER A 18 4.36 -4.58 6.90
C SER A 18 4.25 -3.17 6.29
N LEU A 19 3.48 -3.03 5.20
CA LEU A 19 3.29 -1.76 4.49
C LEU A 19 2.27 -0.84 5.19
N ARG A 20 1.25 -1.40 5.85
CA ARG A 20 0.15 -0.64 6.49
C ARG A 20 0.64 0.43 7.48
N PRO A 21 1.60 0.18 8.39
CA PRO A 21 2.11 1.22 9.28
C PRO A 21 2.83 2.37 8.54
N GLY A 22 3.45 2.09 7.40
CA GLY A 22 4.07 3.12 6.56
C GLY A 22 3.02 4.01 5.89
N LEU A 23 1.98 3.39 5.34
CA LEU A 23 0.85 4.06 4.71
C LEU A 23 0.10 4.96 5.70
N GLU A 24 -0.19 4.45 6.90
CA GLU A 24 -0.87 5.22 7.95
C GLU A 24 -0.03 6.42 8.41
N ARG A 25 1.28 6.24 8.60
CA ARG A 25 2.19 7.36 8.93
C ARG A 25 2.25 8.41 7.82
N ALA A 26 2.24 7.99 6.55
CA ALA A 26 2.20 8.92 5.42
C ALA A 26 0.89 9.72 5.40
N ARG A 27 -0.26 9.06 5.61
CA ARG A 27 -1.58 9.71 5.71
C ARG A 27 -1.65 10.69 6.89
N GLN A 28 -1.17 10.28 8.06
CA GLN A 28 -1.10 11.16 9.24
C GLN A 28 -0.19 12.36 9.00
N SER A 29 0.92 12.16 8.28
CA SER A 29 1.79 13.26 7.88
C SER A 29 1.02 14.23 7.00
N VAL A 30 0.40 13.77 5.91
CA VAL A 30 -0.43 14.62 5.04
C VAL A 30 -1.50 15.38 5.84
N ALA A 31 -2.26 14.69 6.70
CA ALA A 31 -3.32 15.30 7.50
C ALA A 31 -2.78 16.37 8.48
N ARG A 32 -1.68 16.09 9.17
CA ARG A 32 -0.97 17.12 9.97
C ARG A 32 -0.54 18.27 9.07
N LEU A 33 -0.04 17.94 7.88
CA LEU A 33 0.54 18.94 7.02
C LEU A 33 -0.51 19.93 6.49
N GLU A 34 -1.72 19.44 6.25
CA GLU A 34 -2.89 20.18 5.77
C GLU A 34 -3.58 21.03 6.85
N ASN A 35 -3.57 20.58 8.11
CA ASN A 35 -4.23 21.29 9.22
C ASN A 35 -3.32 22.36 9.89
N ASP A 36 -2.02 22.34 9.61
CA ASP A 36 -1.06 23.32 10.11
C ASP A 36 -1.30 24.69 9.46
N THR A 37 -1.63 25.70 10.25
CA THR A 37 -1.75 27.08 9.77
C THR A 37 -0.39 27.77 9.85
N VAL A 38 0.19 28.12 8.70
CA VAL A 38 1.52 28.78 8.63
C VAL A 38 1.39 30.22 8.16
N PRO A 39 2.11 31.19 8.75
CA PRO A 39 2.15 32.57 8.26
C PRO A 39 2.64 32.65 6.81
N ALA A 40 2.06 33.56 6.03
CA ALA A 40 2.44 33.78 4.64
C ALA A 40 3.91 34.23 4.53
N GLY A 41 4.67 33.59 3.62
CA GLY A 41 6.10 33.87 3.40
C GLY A 41 6.85 32.69 2.80
N ALA A 42 8.19 32.72 2.85
CA ALA A 42 9.05 31.63 2.36
C ALA A 42 8.76 30.27 3.02
N THR A 43 8.24 30.29 4.25
CA THR A 43 7.74 29.12 4.98
C THR A 43 6.57 28.44 4.28
N ALA A 44 5.69 29.19 3.60
CA ALA A 44 4.53 28.64 2.88
C ALA A 44 4.95 27.83 1.65
N LEU A 45 5.99 28.27 0.91
CA LEU A 45 6.52 27.52 -0.24
C LEU A 45 7.22 26.23 0.19
N ALA A 46 8.08 26.32 1.21
CA ALA A 46 8.70 25.13 1.80
C ALA A 46 7.64 24.13 2.29
N ARG A 47 6.54 24.63 2.85
CA ARG A 47 5.41 23.82 3.27
C ARG A 47 4.68 23.14 2.13
N ALA A 48 4.38 23.89 1.07
CA ALA A 48 3.73 23.35 -0.12
C ALA A 48 4.56 22.22 -0.74
N ALA A 49 5.89 22.37 -0.78
CA ALA A 49 6.80 21.34 -1.23
C ALA A 49 6.76 20.09 -0.32
N GLN A 50 6.78 20.28 1.01
CA GLN A 50 6.66 19.18 1.97
C GLN A 50 5.32 18.44 1.84
N LEU A 51 4.21 19.17 1.69
CA LEU A 51 2.88 18.58 1.52
C LEU A 51 2.79 17.81 0.19
N SER A 52 3.33 18.37 -0.88
CA SER A 52 3.42 17.70 -2.19
C SER A 52 4.21 16.40 -2.09
N ALA A 53 5.39 16.42 -1.45
CA ALA A 53 6.21 15.24 -1.25
C ALA A 53 5.49 14.18 -0.39
N ALA A 54 4.84 14.59 0.71
CA ALA A 54 4.08 13.68 1.57
C ALA A 54 2.90 13.04 0.82
N ARG A 55 2.18 13.80 -0.01
CA ARG A 55 1.10 13.27 -0.87
C ARG A 55 1.63 12.28 -1.90
N ALA A 56 2.76 12.59 -2.55
CA ALA A 56 3.39 11.68 -3.50
C ALA A 56 3.79 10.34 -2.83
N MET A 57 4.41 10.40 -1.64
CA MET A 57 4.75 9.21 -0.87
C MET A 57 3.51 8.39 -0.49
N ALA A 58 2.45 9.05 0.00
CA ALA A 58 1.20 8.38 0.34
C ALA A 58 0.57 7.70 -0.89
N ALA A 59 0.59 8.36 -2.05
CA ALA A 59 0.09 7.80 -3.30
C ALA A 59 0.90 6.58 -3.76
N THR A 60 2.24 6.64 -3.71
CA THR A 60 3.11 5.50 -4.05
C THR A 60 2.87 4.31 -3.12
N LEU A 61 2.72 4.55 -1.81
CA LEU A 61 2.42 3.48 -0.86
C LEU A 61 1.03 2.88 -1.10
N ALA A 62 0.02 3.70 -1.39
CA ALA A 62 -1.33 3.21 -1.69
C ALA A 62 -1.37 2.39 -2.99
N GLU A 63 -0.62 2.81 -4.02
CA GLU A 63 -0.51 2.03 -5.25
C GLU A 63 0.17 0.68 -4.99
N ARG A 64 1.22 0.66 -4.17
CA ARG A 64 1.89 -0.60 -3.81
C ARG A 64 0.98 -1.53 -2.99
N GLU A 65 0.15 -0.99 -2.11
CA GLU A 65 -0.89 -1.74 -1.40
C GLU A 65 -1.87 -2.38 -2.39
N ARG A 66 -2.38 -1.61 -3.35
CA ARG A 66 -3.28 -2.09 -4.40
C ARG A 66 -2.65 -3.22 -5.22
N GLN A 67 -1.41 -3.06 -5.65
CA GLN A 67 -0.69 -4.08 -6.44
C GLN A 67 -0.53 -5.39 -5.66
N LEU A 68 -0.24 -5.31 -4.36
CA LEU A 68 -0.13 -6.50 -3.50
C LEU A 68 -1.49 -7.20 -3.36
N LEU A 69 -2.58 -6.45 -3.17
CA LEU A 69 -3.92 -7.01 -3.10
C LEU A 69 -4.32 -7.73 -4.40
N VAL A 70 -4.06 -7.11 -5.55
CA VAL A 70 -4.32 -7.72 -6.87
C VAL A 70 -3.51 -9.01 -7.04
N ALA A 71 -2.23 -9.00 -6.67
CA ALA A 71 -1.38 -10.19 -6.76
C ALA A 71 -1.85 -11.33 -5.84
N ILE A 72 -2.30 -11.01 -4.63
CA ILE A 72 -2.87 -12.01 -3.70
C ILE A 72 -4.15 -12.61 -4.29
N GLN A 73 -5.06 -11.78 -4.81
CA GLN A 73 -6.31 -12.23 -5.40
C GLN A 73 -6.09 -13.11 -6.64
N ALA A 74 -5.13 -12.75 -7.50
CA ALA A 74 -4.77 -13.57 -8.65
C ALA A 74 -4.26 -14.96 -8.23
N LEU A 75 -3.36 -15.03 -7.25
CA LEU A 75 -2.85 -16.31 -6.74
C LEU A 75 -3.93 -17.14 -6.03
N GLN A 76 -4.88 -16.49 -5.35
CA GLN A 76 -6.02 -17.18 -4.74
C GLN A 76 -6.97 -17.77 -5.79
N ALA A 77 -7.21 -17.04 -6.89
CA ALA A 77 -8.00 -17.52 -8.01
C ALA A 77 -7.32 -18.73 -8.69
N GLU A 78 -6.02 -18.64 -8.96
CA GLU A 78 -5.23 -19.75 -9.50
C GLU A 78 -5.24 -20.98 -8.58
N LEU A 79 -5.13 -20.78 -7.26
CA LEU A 79 -5.20 -21.88 -6.29
C LEU A 79 -6.59 -22.53 -6.28
N ALA A 80 -7.66 -21.75 -6.34
CA ALA A 80 -9.03 -22.26 -6.37
C ALA A 80 -9.32 -23.06 -7.65
N ASP A 81 -8.82 -22.58 -8.79
CA ASP A 81 -8.93 -23.26 -10.09
C ASP A 81 -8.24 -24.63 -10.04
N GLN A 82 -7.01 -24.70 -9.52
CA GLN A 82 -6.28 -25.96 -9.35
C GLN A 82 -7.02 -26.96 -8.44
N GLN A 83 -7.66 -26.49 -7.38
CA GLN A 83 -8.43 -27.35 -6.49
C GLN A 83 -9.65 -27.96 -7.19
N LEU A 84 -10.31 -27.21 -8.07
CA LEU A 84 -11.44 -27.70 -8.85
C LEU A 84 -11.00 -28.72 -9.90
N THR A 85 -9.93 -28.46 -10.64
CA THR A 85 -9.41 -29.37 -11.68
C THR A 85 -8.84 -30.67 -11.10
N GLU A 86 -8.31 -30.67 -9.88
CA GLU A 86 -7.84 -31.90 -9.21
C GLU A 86 -8.98 -32.80 -8.70
N HIS A 87 -10.23 -32.31 -8.67
CA HIS A 87 -11.41 -33.06 -8.21
C HIS A 87 -12.27 -33.63 -9.36
N GLU A 88 -11.88 -33.40 -10.62
CA GLU A 88 -12.47 -33.99 -11.83
C GLU A 88 -11.66 -35.20 -12.33
#